data_AF-A0A4R0RB92-F1
#
_entry.id   AF-A0A4R0RB92-F1
#
_cell.length_a   1.000
_cell.length_b   1.000
_cell.length_c   1.000
_cell.angle_alpha   90.00
_cell.angle_beta   90.00
_cell.angle_gamma   90.00
#
_symmetry.space_group_name_H-M   'P 1'
#
loop_
_entity.id
_entity.type
_entity.pdbx_description
1 polymer ?
#
loop_
_entity_poly.entity_id
_entity_poly.type
_entity_poly.pdbx_seq_one_letter_code
_entity_poly.pdbx_strand_id
1 'polypeptide(L)'
;MLSDPEDYPDPSAFKPERFISADGKIDPNVRSPREILFGFGRRICPGFEFAIQLMELSIASLVQVFIIKAGVDEDGVPITLTIGMGNETICSPETFPRSFEPRSTEAIKLIGDDGDEASDYQV
;
A
#
# COMPACT_ATOMS: atom_id res chain seq x y z
N MET A 1 19.71 8.42 -2.06
CA MET A 1 19.30 8.15 -0.66
C MET A 1 18.37 6.96 -0.60
N LEU A 2 17.11 7.03 -1.06
CA LEU A 2 16.20 5.86 -1.01
C LEU A 2 16.59 4.68 -1.92
N SER A 3 17.47 4.91 -2.90
CA SER A 3 18.01 3.88 -3.80
C SER A 3 19.51 3.68 -3.63
N ASP A 4 20.09 4.13 -2.52
CA ASP A 4 21.50 3.93 -2.23
C ASP A 4 21.75 2.46 -1.85
N PRO A 5 22.58 1.70 -2.60
CA PRO A 5 22.85 0.30 -2.29
C PRO A 5 23.56 0.07 -0.96
N GLU A 6 24.26 1.08 -0.43
CA GLU A 6 24.94 0.98 0.88
C GLU A 6 23.92 1.00 2.02
N ASP A 7 22.86 1.80 1.89
CA ASP A 7 21.75 1.83 2.86
C ASP A 7 20.75 0.68 2.60
N TYR A 8 20.53 0.33 1.31
CA TYR A 8 19.51 -0.61 0.86
C TYR A 8 20.06 -1.59 -0.19
N PRO A 9 20.72 -2.70 0.21
CA PRO A 9 21.23 -3.71 -0.72
C PRO A 9 20.17 -4.27 -1.68
N ASP A 10 20.37 -4.20 -3.00
CA ASP A 10 19.35 -4.48 -4.02
C ASP A 10 18.10 -3.57 -3.86
N PRO A 11 18.26 -2.25 -4.08
CA PRO A 11 17.24 -1.24 -3.79
C PRO A 11 16.06 -1.27 -4.77
N SER A 12 16.24 -1.88 -5.95
CA SER A 12 15.17 -2.04 -6.95
C SER A 12 14.17 -3.13 -6.60
N ALA A 13 14.53 -4.07 -5.71
CA ALA A 13 13.66 -5.16 -5.33
C ALA A 13 12.75 -4.78 -4.15
N PHE A 14 11.46 -5.10 -4.26
CA PHE A 14 10.51 -4.98 -3.16
C PHE A 14 10.77 -6.08 -2.13
N LYS A 15 11.46 -5.73 -1.03
CA LYS A 15 11.84 -6.64 0.07
C LYS A 15 11.45 -6.05 1.44
N PRO A 16 10.17 -6.16 1.86
CA PRO A 16 9.72 -5.66 3.17
C PRO A 16 10.52 -6.24 4.34
N GLU A 17 10.94 -7.50 4.22
CA GLU A 17 11.73 -8.23 5.21
C GLU A 17 13.07 -7.56 5.53
N ARG A 18 13.58 -6.68 4.65
CA ARG A 18 14.78 -5.87 4.91
C ARG A 18 14.71 -5.11 6.23
N PHE A 19 13.52 -4.64 6.59
CA PHE A 19 13.35 -3.79 7.78
C PHE A 19 13.12 -4.60 9.06
N ILE A 20 13.17 -5.94 8.98
CA ILE A 20 12.83 -6.86 10.07
C ILE A 20 14.07 -7.68 10.44
N SER A 21 14.45 -7.64 11.72
CA SER A 21 15.55 -8.43 12.29
C SER A 21 15.19 -9.91 12.43
N ALA A 22 16.19 -10.76 12.67
CA ALA A 22 15.99 -12.21 12.82
C ALA A 22 15.06 -12.61 13.98
N ASP A 23 14.91 -11.75 15.00
CA ASP A 23 13.96 -11.92 16.11
C ASP A 23 12.56 -11.33 15.83
N GLY A 24 12.29 -10.91 14.59
CA GLY A 24 10.99 -10.42 14.14
C GLY A 24 10.67 -8.98 14.57
N LYS A 25 11.66 -8.22 15.01
CA LYS A 25 11.51 -6.81 15.39
C LYS A 25 11.95 -5.90 14.24
N ILE A 26 11.71 -4.60 14.37
CA ILE A 26 12.29 -3.62 13.46
C ILE A 26 13.81 -3.63 13.65
N ASP A 27 14.57 -3.79 12.56
CA ASP A 27 16.02 -3.78 12.60
C ASP A 27 16.54 -2.33 12.76
N PRO A 28 17.17 -1.96 13.89
CA PRO A 28 17.68 -0.61 14.11
C PRO A 28 18.91 -0.29 13.25
N ASN A 29 19.53 -1.29 12.61
CA ASN A 29 20.71 -1.09 11.75
C ASN A 29 20.32 -0.67 10.33
N VAL A 30 19.05 -0.80 9.95
CA VAL A 30 18.56 -0.39 8.64
C VAL A 30 17.96 1.01 8.75
N ARG A 31 18.45 1.94 7.93
CA ARG A 31 17.95 3.32 7.95
C ARG A 31 16.46 3.35 7.62
N SER A 32 15.68 3.98 8.49
CA SER A 32 14.24 4.12 8.29
C SER A 32 13.94 5.05 7.11
N PRO A 33 13.09 4.65 6.15
CA PRO A 33 12.67 5.55 5.06
C PRO A 33 11.98 6.82 5.56
N ARG A 34 11.39 6.78 6.76
CA ARG A 34 10.73 7.93 7.41
C ARG A 34 11.65 9.12 7.61
N GLU A 35 12.94 8.87 7.78
CA GLU A 35 13.93 9.92 7.98
C GLU A 35 14.12 10.79 6.73
N ILE A 36 13.86 10.23 5.53
CA ILE A 36 14.28 10.84 4.26
C ILE A 36 13.12 11.09 3.29
N LEU A 37 12.02 10.33 3.38
CA LEU A 37 10.90 10.36 2.43
C LEU A 37 10.17 11.70 2.39
N PHE A 38 10.09 12.41 3.53
CA PHE A 38 9.32 13.65 3.67
C PHE A 38 10.18 14.92 3.67
N GLY A 39 11.46 14.79 3.30
CA GLY A 39 12.44 15.87 3.30
C GLY A 39 12.95 16.24 4.70
N PHE A 40 13.65 17.37 4.80
CA PHE A 40 14.34 17.78 6.03
C PHE A 40 14.29 19.30 6.26
N GLY A 41 14.56 19.71 7.51
CA GLY A 41 14.74 21.11 7.88
C GLY A 41 13.45 21.93 7.80
N ARG A 42 13.58 23.23 7.50
CA ARG A 42 12.45 24.20 7.53
C ARG A 42 11.34 23.94 6.49
N ARG A 43 11.57 23.02 5.54
CA ARG A 43 10.63 22.66 4.47
C ARG A 43 10.25 21.17 4.52
N ILE A 44 10.50 20.50 5.64
CA ILE A 44 9.99 19.14 5.86
C ILE A 44 8.46 19.15 5.68
N CYS A 45 7.93 18.07 5.09
CA CYS A 45 6.49 17.96 4.86
C CYS A 45 5.73 18.10 6.20
N PRO A 46 4.85 19.11 6.36
CA PRO A 46 4.14 19.30 7.61
C PRO A 46 3.09 18.20 7.87
N GLY A 47 2.70 17.45 6.83
CA GLY A 47 1.73 16.35 6.92
C GLY A 47 2.34 14.98 7.21
N PHE A 48 3.63 14.88 7.50
CA PHE A 48 4.34 13.60 7.64
C PHE A 48 3.67 12.63 8.62
N GLU A 49 3.49 13.05 9.88
CA GLU A 49 2.95 12.19 10.94
C GLU A 49 1.51 11.74 10.62
N PHE A 50 0.70 12.65 10.07
CA PHE A 50 -0.65 12.34 9.65
C PHE A 50 -0.67 11.34 8.50
N ALA A 51 0.19 11.52 7.48
CA ALA A 51 0.26 10.62 6.33
C ALA A 51 0.67 9.20 6.73
N ILE A 52 1.61 9.05 7.67
CA ILE A 52 2.01 7.72 8.17
C ILE A 52 0.86 7.03 8.89
N GLN A 53 0.21 7.72 9.84
CA GLN A 53 -0.90 7.14 10.61
C GLN A 53 -2.09 6.78 9.71
N LEU A 54 -2.43 7.66 8.77
CA LEU A 54 -3.49 7.41 7.81
C LEU A 54 -3.16 6.20 6.94
N MET A 55 -1.94 6.12 6.41
CA MET A 55 -1.51 5.00 5.57
C MET A 55 -1.53 3.66 6.32
N GLU A 56 -1.02 3.63 7.55
CA GLU A 56 -1.04 2.43 8.41
C GLU A 56 -2.48 1.97 8.66
N LEU A 57 -3.37 2.89 9.05
CA LEU A 57 -4.77 2.58 9.32
C LEU A 57 -5.51 2.11 8.07
N SER A 58 -5.33 2.81 6.94
CA SER A 58 -5.96 2.44 5.67
C SER A 58 -5.51 1.07 5.20
N ILE A 59 -4.22 0.78 5.21
CA ILE A 59 -3.70 -0.54 4.80
C ILE A 59 -4.22 -1.62 5.74
N ALA A 60 -4.12 -1.43 7.06
CA ALA A 60 -4.60 -2.40 8.04
C ALA A 60 -6.10 -2.69 7.87
N SER A 61 -6.92 -1.66 7.65
CA SER A 61 -8.35 -1.80 7.43
C SER A 61 -8.65 -2.57 6.15
N LEU A 62 -7.96 -2.24 5.05
CA LEU A 62 -8.13 -2.92 3.76
C LEU A 62 -7.76 -4.39 3.84
N VAL A 63 -6.59 -4.74 4.40
CA VAL A 63 -6.14 -6.14 4.48
C VAL A 63 -6.91 -6.96 5.52
N GLN A 64 -7.52 -6.31 6.52
CA GLN A 64 -8.40 -6.96 7.47
C GLN A 64 -9.70 -7.42 6.80
N VAL A 65 -10.26 -6.57 5.93
CA VAL A 65 -11.60 -6.77 5.36
C VAL A 65 -11.57 -7.48 4.01
N PHE A 66 -10.55 -7.25 3.18
CA PHE A 66 -10.51 -7.70 1.79
C PHE A 66 -9.33 -8.61 1.46
N ILE A 67 -9.57 -9.53 0.52
CA ILE A 67 -8.56 -10.16 -0.32
C ILE A 67 -8.44 -9.30 -1.58
N ILE A 68 -7.28 -8.68 -1.77
CA ILE A 68 -7.02 -7.76 -2.89
C ILE A 68 -6.33 -8.53 -4.02
N LYS A 69 -6.91 -8.49 -5.21
CA LYS A 69 -6.38 -9.15 -6.42
C LYS A 69 -6.28 -8.15 -7.57
N ALA A 70 -5.40 -8.43 -8.54
CA ALA A 70 -5.25 -7.60 -9.73
C ALA A 70 -6.59 -7.38 -10.47
N GLY A 71 -7.44 -8.40 -10.49
CA GLY A 71 -8.73 -8.39 -11.18
C GLY A 71 -8.60 -8.72 -12.67
N VAL A 72 -9.70 -8.51 -13.39
CA VAL A 72 -9.78 -8.66 -14.85
C VAL A 72 -10.16 -7.31 -15.47
N ASP A 73 -9.80 -7.11 -16.74
CA ASP A 73 -10.23 -5.95 -17.52
C ASP A 73 -11.67 -6.14 -18.07
N GLU A 74 -12.14 -5.16 -18.85
CA GLU A 74 -13.48 -5.15 -19.46
C GLU A 74 -13.73 -6.35 -20.39
N ASP A 75 -12.65 -6.95 -20.92
CA ASP A 75 -12.68 -8.11 -21.81
C ASP A 75 -12.49 -9.44 -21.07
N GLY A 76 -12.40 -9.40 -19.73
CA GLY A 76 -12.23 -10.58 -18.87
C GLY A 76 -10.79 -11.12 -18.80
N VAL A 77 -9.79 -10.35 -19.25
CA VAL A 77 -8.38 -10.73 -19.22
C VAL A 77 -7.73 -10.30 -17.90
N PRO A 78 -6.93 -11.16 -17.24
CA PRO A 78 -6.22 -10.80 -16.02
C PRO A 78 -5.32 -9.57 -16.20
N ILE A 79 -5.50 -8.57 -15.34
CA ILE A 79 -4.71 -7.35 -15.38
C ILE A 79 -3.29 -7.65 -14.92
N THR A 80 -2.31 -7.29 -15.75
CA THR A 80 -0.90 -7.34 -15.35
C THR A 80 -0.54 -6.04 -14.63
N LEU A 81 -0.12 -6.15 -13.36
CA LEU A 81 0.36 -5.00 -12.60
C LEU A 81 1.81 -4.68 -13.00
N THR A 82 2.04 -3.44 -13.41
CA THR A 82 3.34 -2.91 -13.82
C THR A 82 3.86 -1.93 -12.76
N ILE A 83 5.19 -1.84 -12.64
CA ILE A 83 5.87 -0.90 -11.72
C ILE A 83 6.09 0.47 -12.43
N GLY A 84 5.18 0.83 -13.34
CA GLY A 84 5.18 2.13 -14.01
C GLY A 84 4.57 3.20 -13.11
N MET A 85 5.11 4.42 -13.16
CA MET A 85 4.54 5.56 -12.46
C MET A 85 4.23 6.70 -13.44
N GLY A 86 3.08 7.34 -13.23
CA GLY A 86 2.69 8.53 -13.96
C GLY A 86 3.67 9.68 -13.75
N ASN A 87 3.71 10.59 -14.72
CA ASN A 87 4.57 11.78 -14.74
C ASN A 87 3.89 13.04 -14.15
N GLU A 88 2.92 12.82 -13.26
CA GLU A 88 2.14 13.87 -12.62
C GLU A 88 2.89 14.48 -11.42
N THR A 89 2.38 15.58 -10.87
CA THR A 89 2.94 16.23 -9.67
C THR A 89 3.01 15.27 -8.47
N ILE A 90 2.10 14.30 -8.42
CA ILE A 90 2.08 13.20 -7.45
C ILE A 90 2.30 11.91 -8.22
N CYS A 91 3.27 11.11 -7.79
CA CYS A 91 3.50 9.80 -8.40
C CYS A 91 2.32 8.88 -8.11
N SER A 92 1.64 8.44 -9.17
CA SER A 92 0.57 7.45 -9.15
C SER A 92 1.02 6.20 -9.93
N PRO A 93 0.65 4.99 -9.50
CA PRO A 93 0.95 3.80 -10.28
C PRO A 93 0.12 3.82 -11.57
N GLU A 94 0.72 3.41 -12.69
CA GLU A 94 0.02 3.31 -13.97
C GLU A 94 -1.09 2.25 -13.93
N THR A 95 -0.89 1.20 -13.14
CA THR A 95 -1.84 0.10 -12.98
C THR A 95 -2.08 -0.19 -11.50
N PHE A 96 -3.32 -0.53 -11.13
CA PHE A 96 -3.71 -0.81 -9.76
C PHE A 96 -4.73 -1.96 -9.68
N PRO A 97 -4.82 -2.65 -8.53
CA PRO A 97 -5.76 -3.75 -8.33
C PRO A 97 -7.22 -3.34 -8.53
N ARG A 98 -8.03 -4.20 -9.18
CA ARG A 98 -9.44 -3.93 -9.47
C ARG A 98 -10.42 -4.90 -8.82
N SER A 99 -9.93 -5.87 -8.04
CA SER A 99 -10.80 -6.86 -7.37
C SER A 99 -10.55 -6.85 -5.86
N PHE A 100 -11.62 -6.61 -5.11
CA PHE A 100 -11.65 -6.53 -3.65
C PHE A 100 -12.73 -7.49 -3.14
N GLU A 101 -12.33 -8.69 -2.75
CA GLU A 101 -13.26 -9.71 -2.26
C GLU A 101 -13.31 -9.69 -0.74
N PRO A 102 -14.48 -9.63 -0.09
CA PRO A 102 -14.58 -9.72 1.37
C PRO A 102 -13.95 -11.00 1.89
N ARG A 103 -13.16 -10.89 2.97
CA ARG A 103 -12.35 -11.97 3.52
C ARG A 103 -13.16 -12.98 4.34
N SER A 104 -14.29 -12.55 4.91
CA SER A 104 -15.15 -13.38 5.76
C SER A 104 -16.60 -12.90 5.78
N THR A 105 -17.51 -13.71 6.33
CA THR A 105 -18.92 -13.34 6.50
C THR A 105 -19.09 -12.16 7.45
N GLU A 106 -18.22 -12.02 8.45
CA GLU A 106 -18.19 -10.85 9.35
C GLU A 106 -17.79 -9.59 8.59
N ALA A 107 -16.82 -9.68 7.67
CA ALA A 107 -16.43 -8.56 6.81
C ALA A 107 -17.60 -8.10 5.92
N ILE A 108 -18.38 -9.04 5.37
CA ILE A 108 -19.58 -8.73 4.59
C ILE A 108 -20.61 -7.97 5.43
N LYS A 109 -20.86 -8.43 6.66
CA LYS A 109 -21.79 -7.74 7.59
C LYS A 109 -21.30 -6.34 7.93
N LEU A 110 -20.00 -6.19 8.21
CA LEU A 110 -19.40 -4.90 8.54
C LEU A 110 -19.56 -3.88 7.39
N ILE A 111 -19.44 -4.32 6.14
CA ILE A 111 -19.62 -3.46 4.97
C ILE A 111 -21.12 -3.21 4.68
N GLY A 112 -21.96 -4.23 4.91
CA GLY A 112 -23.38 -4.23 4.54
C GLY A 112 -24.33 -3.58 5.54
N ASP A 113 -23.91 -3.35 6.81
CA ASP A 113 -24.78 -2.75 7.84
C ASP A 113 -25.12 -1.26 7.57
N ASP A 114 -24.45 -0.62 6.61
CA ASP A 114 -24.64 0.81 6.30
C ASP A 114 -25.63 1.10 5.14
N GLY A 115 -26.31 0.10 4.54
CA GLY A 115 -27.37 0.41 3.56
C GLY A 115 -28.01 -0.75 2.80
N ASP A 116 -29.34 -0.70 2.73
CA ASP A 116 -30.28 -1.47 1.91
C ASP A 116 -30.06 -1.35 0.36
N GLU A 117 -28.83 -1.20 -0.12
CA GLU A 117 -28.50 -1.14 -1.56
C GLU A 117 -27.33 -2.07 -1.96
N ALA A 118 -27.24 -3.25 -1.36
CA ALA A 118 -26.29 -4.29 -1.77
C ALA A 118 -26.75 -5.10 -3.01
N SER A 119 -27.55 -4.52 -3.92
CA SER A 119 -27.95 -5.18 -5.18
C SER A 119 -27.15 -4.77 -6.41
N ASP A 120 -26.18 -3.85 -6.29
CA ASP A 120 -25.53 -3.26 -7.47
C ASP A 120 -24.00 -3.45 -7.54
N TYR A 121 -23.40 -4.21 -6.62
CA TYR A 121 -22.01 -4.66 -6.74
C TYR A 121 -21.94 -6.11 -7.23
N GLN A 122 -22.41 -6.32 -8.47
CA GLN A 122 -21.83 -7.33 -9.36
C GLN A 122 -20.94 -6.61 -10.35
N VAL A 123 -19.63 -6.76 -10.18
CA VAL A 123 -18.64 -6.62 -11.28
C VAL A 123 -17.77 -7.86 -11.24
#